data_AF-A0A0F9AIY0-F1
#
_entry.id   AF-A0A0F9AIY0-F1
#
_cell.length_a   1.000
_cell.length_b   1.000
_cell.length_c   1.000
_cell.angle_alpha   90.00
_cell.angle_beta   90.00
_cell.angle_gamma   90.00
#
_symmetry.space_group_name_H-M   'P 1'
#
loop_
_entity.id
_entity.type
_entity.pdbx_description
1 polymer ?
#
loop_
_entity_poly.entity_id
_entity_poly.type
_entity_poly.pdbx_seq_one_letter_code
_entity_poly.pdbx_strand_id
1 'polypeptide(L)'
;GSLRPDGLDDELHAGLPRQSAALAGVAVHAAADDVGPRGRSTAARKRIKFEHRLVLANWMLDLFGVQTFEGLAKNMRDPDFEGFNEDNVSRFHQCLKLLFDRPELPHDLLLAYDENIVRHWKTITERRNHTQGQKLHPKYFQYLCLVFTEIYLDRYFRPG
;
A
#
# COMPACT_ATOMS: atom_id res chain seq x y z
N GLY A 1 65.74 -22.68 7.47
CA GLY A 1 65.25 -21.45 8.14
C GLY A 1 63.95 -21.10 7.47
N SER A 2 62.80 -21.07 8.16
CA SER A 2 62.44 -20.20 9.29
C SER A 2 62.57 -18.72 8.92
N LEU A 3 61.47 -18.14 8.44
CA LEU A 3 61.20 -16.71 8.52
C LEU A 3 59.84 -16.56 9.20
N ARG A 4 59.89 -15.87 10.34
CA ARG A 4 58.77 -15.54 11.23
C ARG A 4 57.94 -14.39 10.64
N PRO A 5 56.73 -14.14 11.17
CA PRO A 5 55.91 -12.98 10.84
C PRO A 5 56.24 -11.78 11.75
N ASP A 6 56.44 -10.61 11.14
CA ASP A 6 56.34 -9.27 11.74
C ASP A 6 55.08 -8.64 11.11
N GLY A 7 54.18 -7.91 11.75
CA GLY A 7 54.08 -7.33 13.07
C GLY A 7 52.99 -6.24 12.99
N LEU A 8 52.20 -6.13 14.07
CA LEU A 8 51.64 -4.90 14.66
C LEU A 8 50.59 -4.07 13.90
N ASP A 9 49.35 -4.20 14.40
CA ASP A 9 48.54 -3.14 15.04
C ASP A 9 48.60 -1.70 14.49
N ASP A 10 47.48 -1.24 13.92
CA ASP A 10 47.12 0.18 13.84
C ASP A 10 45.64 0.34 14.29
N GLU A 11 45.45 0.60 15.58
CA GLU A 11 44.36 1.44 16.09
C GLU A 11 44.75 2.90 15.86
N LEU A 12 43.91 3.71 15.20
CA LEU A 12 43.53 5.07 15.62
C LEU A 12 42.70 5.79 14.53
N HIS A 13 41.49 6.21 14.88
CA HIS A 13 41.04 7.61 14.81
C HIS A 13 39.56 7.63 15.24
N ALA A 14 39.28 7.99 16.49
CA ALA A 14 39.11 9.36 16.98
C ALA A 14 37.76 9.95 16.56
N GLY A 15 36.89 10.13 17.55
CA GLY A 15 35.56 10.71 17.38
C GLY A 15 35.49 12.23 17.59
N LEU A 16 34.24 12.65 17.86
CA LEU A 16 33.70 13.96 18.29
C LEU A 16 33.23 14.90 17.16
N PRO A 17 32.28 15.83 17.42
CA PRO A 17 31.34 15.96 18.55
C PRO A 17 29.87 16.27 18.16
N ARG A 18 28.98 16.07 19.14
CA ARG A 18 27.65 16.70 19.24
C ARG A 18 27.79 18.20 19.51
N GLN A 19 26.91 19.02 18.94
CA GLN A 19 26.58 20.33 19.52
C GLN A 19 25.07 20.59 19.47
N SER A 20 24.62 21.21 20.56
CA SER A 20 23.29 21.62 20.95
C SER A 20 23.36 23.14 21.18
N ALA A 21 22.37 23.92 20.78
CA ALA A 21 22.12 25.25 21.36
C ALA A 21 20.74 25.78 20.97
N ALA A 22 20.03 26.28 21.99
CA ALA A 22 18.72 26.90 21.96
C ALA A 22 18.82 28.45 21.89
N LEU A 23 17.64 29.10 22.00
CA LEU A 23 17.32 30.52 22.31
C LEU A 23 16.69 31.24 21.11
N ALA A 24 15.38 31.50 21.10
CA ALA A 24 14.58 32.46 21.89
C ALA A 24 14.48 33.84 21.20
N GLY A 25 13.26 34.26 20.89
CA GLY A 25 12.95 35.58 20.34
C GLY A 25 11.47 35.90 20.50
N VAL A 26 11.19 36.85 21.40
CA VAL A 26 9.89 37.35 21.85
C VAL A 26 9.31 38.36 20.86
N ALA A 27 7.98 38.35 20.68
CA ALA A 27 7.23 39.57 20.37
C ALA A 27 5.81 39.50 20.95
N VAL A 28 5.54 40.44 21.85
CA VAL A 28 4.26 40.74 22.50
C VAL A 28 3.41 41.59 21.55
N HIS A 29 2.11 41.31 21.44
CA HIS A 29 1.15 42.36 21.10
C HIS A 29 -0.14 42.24 21.89
N ALA A 30 -0.67 43.40 22.24
CA ALA A 30 -1.56 43.70 23.34
C ALA A 30 -3.00 43.18 23.17
N ALA A 31 -3.66 43.01 24.31
CA ALA A 31 -5.10 42.80 24.43
C ALA A 31 -5.88 44.10 24.15
N ALA A 32 -7.04 43.95 23.53
CA ALA A 32 -8.15 44.89 23.64
C ALA A 32 -9.46 44.06 23.61
N ASP A 33 -10.24 44.18 24.68
CA ASP A 33 -11.58 43.65 24.81
C ASP A 33 -12.55 44.35 23.85
N ASP A 34 -13.31 43.58 23.06
CA ASP A 34 -14.50 44.06 22.36
C ASP A 34 -15.64 43.06 22.57
N VAL A 35 -16.69 43.52 23.27
CA VAL A 35 -17.89 42.75 23.60
C VAL A 35 -19.05 43.27 22.77
N GLY A 36 -19.55 42.45 21.84
CA GLY A 36 -20.92 42.51 21.30
C GLY A 36 -21.06 41.94 19.87
N PRO A 37 -22.28 41.68 19.37
CA PRO A 37 -23.42 40.96 19.95
C PRO A 37 -23.57 39.53 19.37
N ARG A 38 -24.34 38.69 20.06
CA ARG A 38 -24.67 37.30 19.68
C ARG A 38 -25.35 37.20 18.31
N GLY A 39 -24.57 36.90 17.27
CA GLY A 39 -25.05 36.44 15.97
C GLY A 39 -25.28 34.93 15.98
N ARG A 40 -26.50 34.51 15.65
CA ARG A 40 -26.98 33.12 15.58
C ARG A 40 -26.05 32.29 14.69
N SER A 41 -25.26 31.37 15.26
CA SER A 41 -24.53 30.39 14.44
C SER A 41 -25.56 29.47 13.80
N THR A 42 -25.78 29.65 12.50
CA THR A 42 -26.28 28.55 11.68
C THR A 42 -25.18 27.50 11.74
N ALA A 43 -25.39 26.46 12.55
CA ALA A 43 -24.48 25.33 12.61
C ALA A 43 -24.32 24.80 11.19
N ALA A 44 -23.21 25.17 10.54
CA ALA A 44 -22.83 24.65 9.25
C ALA A 44 -22.71 23.14 9.46
N ARG A 45 -23.71 22.40 9.00
CA ARG A 45 -23.77 20.95 9.11
C ARG A 45 -22.46 20.43 8.54
N LYS A 46 -21.53 19.95 9.39
CA LYS A 46 -20.22 19.46 8.97
C LYS A 46 -20.46 18.47 7.84
N ARG A 47 -20.26 18.90 6.59
CA ARG A 47 -20.43 18.02 5.44
C ARG A 47 -19.31 17.01 5.57
N ILE A 48 -19.68 15.76 5.82
CA ILE A 48 -18.75 14.62 5.81
C ILE A 48 -17.94 14.74 4.53
N LYS A 49 -16.61 14.95 4.67
CA LYS A 49 -15.69 15.10 3.54
C LYS A 49 -15.83 13.88 2.65
N PHE A 50 -15.67 14.05 1.34
CA PHE A 50 -15.87 12.99 0.36
C PHE A 50 -15.05 11.72 0.68
N GLU A 51 -13.83 11.89 1.20
CA GLU A 51 -12.95 10.81 1.68
C GLU A 51 -13.59 9.91 2.74
N HIS A 52 -14.39 10.46 3.67
CA HIS A 52 -15.15 9.68 4.65
C HIS A 52 -16.38 8.99 4.06
N ARG A 53 -16.79 9.33 2.83
CA ARG A 53 -17.86 8.63 2.10
C ARG A 53 -17.33 7.41 1.34
N LEU A 54 -16.01 7.29 1.22
CA LEU A 54 -15.32 6.18 0.57
C LEU A 54 -14.89 5.10 1.56
N VAL A 55 -15.68 4.85 2.61
CA VAL A 55 -15.33 3.92 3.70
C VAL A 55 -14.87 2.56 3.16
N LEU A 56 -15.58 2.01 2.16
CA LEU A 56 -15.21 0.73 1.56
C LEU A 56 -13.84 0.77 0.85
N ALA A 57 -13.56 1.84 0.11
CA ALA A 57 -12.29 1.97 -0.61
C ALA A 57 -11.13 2.18 0.37
N ASN A 58 -11.32 2.99 1.41
CA ASN A 58 -10.31 3.20 2.45
C ASN A 58 -10.04 1.90 3.21
N TRP A 59 -11.09 1.20 3.63
CA TRP A 59 -10.96 -0.10 4.28
C TRP A 59 -10.20 -1.10 3.40
N MET A 60 -10.45 -1.14 2.09
CA MET A 60 -9.67 -2.00 1.19
C MET A 60 -8.18 -1.65 1.20
N LEU A 61 -7.83 -0.37 1.18
CA LEU A 61 -6.44 0.08 1.20
C LEU A 61 -5.77 -0.22 2.56
N ASP A 62 -6.51 -0.12 3.66
CA ASP A 62 -6.03 -0.45 5.00
C ASP A 62 -5.62 -1.93 5.12
N LEU A 63 -6.29 -2.85 4.41
CA LEU A 63 -5.90 -4.28 4.37
C LEU A 63 -4.51 -4.51 3.76
N PHE A 64 -4.03 -3.57 2.95
CA PHE A 64 -2.71 -3.59 2.34
C PHE A 64 -1.73 -2.62 3.03
N GLY A 65 -2.13 -2.00 4.15
CA GLY A 65 -1.27 -1.08 4.91
C GLY A 65 -0.91 0.20 4.15
N VAL A 66 -1.74 0.62 3.19
CA VAL A 66 -1.48 1.79 2.34
C VAL A 66 -2.60 2.82 2.45
N GLN A 67 -2.26 4.09 2.21
CA GLN A 67 -3.21 5.20 2.30
C GLN A 67 -3.82 5.60 0.95
N THR A 68 -3.19 5.20 -0.16
CA THR A 68 -3.61 5.59 -1.50
C THR A 68 -3.53 4.42 -2.47
N PHE A 69 -4.43 4.41 -3.45
CA PHE A 69 -4.37 3.43 -4.55
C PHE A 69 -3.08 3.55 -5.36
N GLU A 70 -2.54 4.77 -5.51
CA GLU A 70 -1.25 4.95 -6.15
C GLU A 70 -0.11 4.27 -5.38
N GLY A 71 -0.14 4.33 -4.05
CA GLY A 71 0.80 3.60 -3.20
C GLY A 71 0.72 2.09 -3.40
N LEU A 72 -0.51 1.55 -3.49
CA LEU A 72 -0.74 0.13 -3.77
C LEU A 72 -0.22 -0.28 -5.15
N ALA A 73 -0.56 0.50 -6.19
CA ALA A 73 -0.28 0.15 -7.58
C ALA A 73 1.15 0.46 -8.03
N LYS A 74 1.92 1.24 -7.27
CA LYS A 74 3.23 1.81 -7.67
C LYS A 74 4.15 0.77 -8.33
N ASN A 75 4.24 -0.43 -7.76
CA ASN A 75 5.15 -1.49 -8.17
C ASN A 75 4.48 -2.58 -9.03
N MET A 76 3.31 -2.29 -9.60
CA MET A 76 2.53 -3.24 -10.40
C MET A 76 2.28 -2.74 -11.83
N ARG A 77 2.66 -1.50 -12.16
CA ARG A 77 2.30 -0.90 -13.45
C ARG A 77 3.15 -1.37 -14.62
N ASP A 78 4.30 -1.96 -14.35
CA ASP A 78 5.19 -2.48 -15.38
C ASP A 78 4.51 -3.67 -16.09
N PRO A 79 4.39 -3.66 -17.43
CA PRO A 79 3.87 -4.78 -18.20
C PRO A 79 4.60 -6.11 -17.94
N ASP A 80 5.84 -6.10 -17.47
CA ASP A 80 6.58 -7.32 -17.12
C ASP A 80 5.97 -8.09 -15.93
N PHE A 81 5.13 -7.43 -15.15
CA PHE A 81 4.34 -8.07 -14.09
C PHE A 81 3.00 -8.62 -14.60
N GLU A 82 2.66 -8.44 -15.88
CA GLU A 82 1.49 -9.11 -16.46
C GLU A 82 1.85 -10.56 -16.76
N GLY A 83 1.04 -11.49 -16.25
CA GLY A 83 1.26 -12.91 -16.51
C GLY A 83 0.98 -13.80 -15.32
N PHE A 84 1.09 -15.10 -15.60
CA PHE A 84 1.03 -16.16 -14.60
C PHE A 84 2.37 -16.90 -14.59
N ASN A 85 2.81 -17.35 -13.42
CA ASN A 85 3.97 -18.24 -13.30
C ASN A 85 3.60 -19.70 -13.67
N GLU A 86 4.54 -20.62 -13.49
CA GLU A 86 4.36 -22.05 -13.81
C GLU A 86 3.24 -22.71 -12.98
N ASP A 87 3.05 -22.27 -11.74
CA ASP A 87 1.99 -22.75 -10.84
C ASP A 87 0.63 -22.11 -11.10
N ASN A 88 0.51 -21.26 -12.14
CA ASN A 88 -0.67 -20.46 -12.43
C ASN A 88 -1.04 -19.45 -11.35
N VAL A 89 -0.04 -18.94 -10.64
CA VAL A 89 -0.16 -17.81 -9.73
C VAL A 89 0.15 -16.52 -10.48
N SER A 90 -0.63 -15.47 -10.25
CA SER A 90 -0.37 -14.15 -10.85
C SER A 90 0.95 -13.57 -10.37
N ARG A 91 1.70 -12.96 -11.28
CA ARG A 91 2.89 -12.17 -10.89
C ARG A 91 2.48 -10.99 -9.98
N PHE A 92 1.27 -10.47 -10.13
CA PHE A 92 0.72 -9.45 -9.23
C PHE A 92 0.47 -9.94 -7.81
N HIS A 93 0.10 -11.21 -7.62
CA HIS A 93 0.00 -11.79 -6.29
C HIS A 93 1.37 -11.76 -5.59
N GLN A 94 2.46 -12.06 -6.31
CA GLN A 94 3.82 -11.96 -5.77
C GLN A 94 4.18 -10.52 -5.37
N CYS A 95 3.81 -9.52 -6.18
CA CYS A 95 3.97 -8.10 -5.82
C CYS A 95 3.23 -7.78 -4.52
N LEU A 96 1.95 -8.18 -4.41
CA LEU A 96 1.16 -7.93 -3.21
C LEU A 96 1.75 -8.64 -1.98
N LYS A 97 2.19 -9.89 -2.14
CA LYS A 97 2.78 -10.70 -1.07
C LYS A 97 4.01 -10.04 -0.46
N LEU A 98 4.95 -9.60 -1.29
CA LEU A 98 6.28 -9.17 -0.86
C LEU A 98 6.35 -7.71 -0.41
N LEU A 99 5.46 -6.85 -0.90
CA LEU A 99 5.62 -5.40 -0.77
C LEU A 99 4.80 -4.77 0.36
N PHE A 100 3.84 -5.52 0.92
CA PHE A 100 2.88 -4.98 1.88
C PHE A 100 2.81 -5.84 3.13
N ASP A 101 2.76 -5.20 4.29
CA ASP A 101 2.40 -5.86 5.54
C ASP A 101 0.86 -5.95 5.63
N ARG A 102 0.36 -7.17 5.86
CA ARG A 102 -1.06 -7.52 5.70
C ARG A 102 -1.55 -8.45 6.82
N PRO A 103 -1.58 -7.97 8.08
CA PRO A 103 -1.96 -8.81 9.21
C PRO A 103 -3.40 -9.34 9.09
N GLU A 104 -4.30 -8.56 8.50
CA GLU A 104 -5.71 -8.92 8.32
C GLU A 104 -6.00 -9.70 7.02
N LEU A 105 -4.99 -9.90 6.18
CA LEU A 105 -5.09 -10.61 4.91
C LEU A 105 -3.91 -11.60 4.78
N PRO A 106 -4.02 -12.76 5.45
CA PRO A 106 -2.99 -13.80 5.45
C PRO A 106 -2.62 -14.24 4.03
N HIS A 107 -1.39 -14.75 3.88
CA HIS A 107 -0.87 -15.13 2.58
C HIS A 107 -1.72 -16.17 1.85
N ASP A 108 -2.14 -17.23 2.55
CA ASP A 108 -2.91 -18.32 1.96
C ASP A 108 -4.30 -17.85 1.51
N LEU A 109 -4.89 -16.87 2.23
CA LEU A 109 -6.16 -16.28 1.84
C LEU A 109 -6.02 -15.43 0.57
N LEU A 110 -4.95 -14.63 0.48
CA LEU A 110 -4.66 -13.86 -0.72
C LEU A 110 -4.35 -14.77 -1.92
N LEU A 111 -3.68 -15.90 -1.71
CA LEU A 111 -3.42 -16.90 -2.74
C LEU A 111 -4.72 -17.55 -3.23
N ALA A 112 -5.65 -17.89 -2.33
CA ALA A 112 -6.95 -18.45 -2.71
C ALA A 112 -7.75 -17.49 -3.61
N TYR A 113 -7.71 -16.17 -3.33
CA TYR A 113 -8.30 -15.17 -4.21
C TYR A 113 -7.60 -15.10 -5.57
N ASP A 114 -6.27 -15.15 -5.60
CA ASP A 114 -5.52 -15.19 -6.86
C ASP A 114 -5.91 -16.40 -7.72
N GLU A 115 -5.96 -17.60 -7.13
CA GLU A 115 -6.35 -18.82 -7.81
C GLU A 115 -7.76 -18.74 -8.41
N ASN A 116 -8.71 -18.14 -7.67
CA ASN A 116 -10.05 -17.87 -8.19
C ASN A 116 -10.02 -16.94 -9.41
N ILE A 117 -9.28 -15.84 -9.29
CA ILE A 117 -9.13 -14.85 -10.36
C ILE A 117 -8.52 -15.48 -11.60
N VAL A 118 -7.43 -16.23 -11.45
CA VAL A 118 -6.73 -16.88 -12.57
C VAL A 118 -7.63 -17.90 -13.25
N ARG A 119 -8.37 -18.70 -12.49
CA ARG A 119 -9.33 -19.69 -13.02
C ARG A 119 -10.38 -19.00 -13.89
N HIS A 120 -11.07 -18.00 -13.35
CA HIS A 120 -12.10 -17.27 -14.08
C HIS A 120 -11.54 -16.50 -15.27
N TRP A 121 -10.36 -15.88 -15.13
CA TRP A 121 -9.71 -15.16 -16.21
C TRP A 121 -9.43 -16.05 -17.42
N LYS A 122 -8.86 -17.24 -17.17
CA LYS A 122 -8.58 -18.22 -18.23
C LYS A 122 -9.86 -18.63 -18.95
N THR A 123 -10.92 -18.97 -18.21
CA THR A 123 -12.22 -19.32 -18.79
C THR A 123 -12.80 -18.19 -19.65
N ILE A 124 -12.75 -16.94 -19.17
CA ILE A 124 -13.31 -15.78 -19.89
C ILE A 124 -12.52 -15.45 -21.16
N THR A 125 -11.20 -15.66 -21.14
CA THR A 125 -10.31 -15.28 -22.25
C THR A 125 -10.05 -16.40 -23.26
N GLU A 126 -10.39 -17.65 -22.94
CA GLU A 126 -10.13 -18.84 -23.76
C GLU A 126 -10.48 -18.66 -25.24
N ARG A 127 -11.75 -18.31 -25.53
CA ARG A 127 -12.21 -18.12 -26.92
C ARG A 127 -11.41 -17.05 -27.66
N ARG A 128 -11.12 -15.92 -27.01
CA ARG A 128 -10.37 -14.81 -27.60
C ARG A 128 -8.91 -15.20 -27.85
N ASN A 129 -8.30 -15.90 -26.90
CA ASN A 129 -6.93 -16.38 -27.03
C ASN A 129 -6.81 -17.34 -28.24
N HIS A 130 -7.78 -18.23 -28.42
CA HIS A 130 -7.82 -19.14 -29.57
C HIS A 130 -8.03 -18.40 -30.91
N THR A 131 -8.99 -17.46 -30.97
CA THR A 131 -9.28 -16.74 -32.23
C THR A 131 -8.21 -15.74 -32.64
N GLN A 132 -7.56 -15.08 -31.68
CA GLN A 132 -6.57 -14.03 -31.95
C GLN A 132 -5.12 -14.52 -31.87
N GLY A 133 -4.89 -15.76 -31.43
CA GLY A 133 -3.55 -16.35 -31.31
C GLY A 133 -2.66 -15.69 -30.24
N GLN A 134 -3.23 -14.93 -29.31
CA GLN A 134 -2.48 -14.22 -28.26
C GLN A 134 -3.02 -14.58 -26.88
N LYS A 135 -2.13 -14.74 -25.90
CA LYS A 135 -2.54 -14.99 -24.51
C LYS A 135 -2.83 -13.67 -23.81
N LEU A 136 -4.11 -13.44 -23.47
CA LEU A 136 -4.52 -12.24 -22.74
C LEU A 136 -4.21 -12.37 -21.25
N HIS A 137 -3.52 -11.37 -20.71
CA HIS A 137 -3.22 -11.24 -19.29
C HIS A 137 -3.96 -10.03 -18.69
N PRO A 138 -4.34 -10.09 -17.40
CA PRO A 138 -4.96 -8.96 -16.75
C PRO A 138 -3.96 -7.80 -16.65
N LYS A 139 -4.45 -6.58 -16.84
CA LYS A 139 -3.72 -5.38 -16.44
C LYS A 139 -3.77 -5.23 -14.92
N TYR A 140 -2.79 -4.53 -14.32
CA TYR A 140 -2.70 -4.35 -12.87
C TYR A 140 -4.00 -3.81 -12.25
N PHE A 141 -4.66 -2.85 -12.90
CA PHE A 141 -5.91 -2.29 -12.39
C PHE A 141 -7.06 -3.30 -12.45
N GLN A 142 -7.11 -4.15 -13.49
CA GLN A 142 -8.12 -5.21 -13.60
C GLN A 142 -7.91 -6.25 -12.50
N TYR A 143 -6.66 -6.65 -12.28
CA TYR A 143 -6.30 -7.58 -11.22
C TYR A 143 -6.66 -7.02 -9.84
N LEU A 144 -6.29 -5.77 -9.52
CA LEU A 144 -6.64 -5.13 -8.25
C LEU A 144 -8.15 -5.02 -8.05
N CYS A 145 -8.92 -4.66 -9.09
CA CYS A 145 -10.38 -4.65 -9.02
C CYS A 145 -10.95 -6.05 -8.68
N LEU A 146 -10.39 -7.11 -9.26
CA LEU A 146 -10.83 -8.48 -9.01
C LEU A 146 -10.46 -8.94 -7.60
N VAL A 147 -9.25 -8.65 -7.11
CA VAL A 147 -8.85 -8.95 -5.72
C VAL A 147 -9.77 -8.24 -4.73
N PHE A 148 -10.07 -6.95 -4.96
CA PHE A 148 -11.00 -6.21 -4.09
C PHE A 148 -12.40 -6.84 -4.16
N THR A 149 -12.84 -7.28 -5.33
CA THR A 149 -14.13 -7.95 -5.48
C THR A 149 -14.18 -9.27 -4.71
N GLU A 150 -13.16 -10.14 -4.85
CA GLU A 150 -13.08 -11.40 -4.11
C GLU A 150 -13.10 -11.18 -2.59
N ILE A 151 -12.30 -10.22 -2.07
CA ILE A 151 -12.28 -9.88 -0.65
C ILE A 151 -13.65 -9.40 -0.17
N TYR A 152 -14.31 -8.54 -0.95
CA TYR A 152 -15.62 -8.00 -0.59
C TYR A 152 -16.67 -9.12 -0.54
N LEU A 153 -16.71 -9.97 -1.57
CA LEU A 153 -17.68 -11.06 -1.65
C LEU A 153 -17.45 -12.09 -0.54
N ASP A 154 -16.21 -12.49 -0.29
CA ASP A 154 -15.89 -13.41 0.81
C ASP A 154 -16.41 -12.89 2.16
N ARG A 155 -16.14 -11.62 2.48
CA ARG A 155 -16.61 -11.02 3.73
C ARG A 155 -18.11 -10.76 3.77
N TYR A 156 -18.74 -10.52 2.62
CA TYR A 156 -20.19 -10.34 2.54
C TYR A 156 -20.96 -11.66 2.76
N PHE A 157 -20.40 -12.78 2.29
CA PHE A 157 -21.06 -14.09 2.36
C PHE A 157 -20.60 -14.98 3.53
N ARG A 158 -19.53 -14.62 4.24
CA ARG A 158 -19.09 -15.36 5.43
C ARG A 158 -20.11 -15.18 6.58
N PRO A 159 -20.74 -16.26 7.08
CA PRO A 159 -21.55 -16.18 8.29
C PRO A 159 -20.65 -15.76 9.46
N GLY A 160 -21.07 -14.74 10.21
CA GLY A 160 -20.40 -14.28 11.42
C GLY A 160 -20.53 -15.27 12.59
#